data_AF-A0AAD7JR02-F1
#
_entry.id   AF-A0AAD7JR02-F1
#
_cell.length_a   1.000
_cell.length_b   1.000
_cell.length_c   1.000
_cell.angle_alpha   90.00
_cell.angle_beta   90.00
_cell.angle_gamma   90.00
#
_symmetry.space_group_name_H-M   'P 1'
#
loop_
_entity.id
_entity.type
_entity.pdbx_description
1 polymer ?
#
loop_
_entity_poly.entity_id
_entity_poly.type
_entity_poly.pdbx_seq_one_letter_code
_entity_poly.pdbx_strand_id
1 'polypeptide(L)'
;MFTFKVMQIAMLFGGVFGRVIPRGVGPSPDSIPESFVGNIAAIQATNDLTGDTRIYFQNADNSIEEIGVTGPFTSGRLFGQGLHVPADEVQGNTLIAAVTIDGEHFQEIHLFFVSPANILSEYIFDTATGWRGGTSCTDCITVNAYAVQPGNRVLYAMGNSASGSPAVLRVGFVSAGAPTTLSEADYDLVNGWRLAQLN
;
A
#
# COMPACT_ATOMS: atom_id res chain seq x y z
N MET A 1 -11.45 10.45 87.46
CA MET A 1 -10.26 9.72 86.99
C MET A 1 -10.78 8.66 86.01
N PHE A 2 -10.73 8.96 84.71
CA PHE A 2 -11.41 8.21 83.66
C PHE A 2 -10.42 7.37 82.84
N THR A 3 -10.85 6.16 82.54
CA THR A 3 -10.25 5.10 81.75
C THR A 3 -10.00 5.51 80.29
N PHE A 4 -8.89 5.06 79.68
CA PHE A 4 -8.76 4.98 78.22
C PHE A 4 -8.16 3.63 77.80
N LYS A 5 -8.88 2.93 76.92
CA LYS A 5 -8.42 1.76 76.17
C LYS A 5 -7.55 2.24 75.00
N VAL A 6 -6.46 1.54 74.70
CA VAL A 6 -5.69 1.70 73.46
C VAL A 6 -5.78 0.39 72.66
N MET A 7 -6.09 0.58 71.37
CA MET A 7 -6.45 -0.40 70.35
C MET A 7 -5.18 -0.82 69.58
N GLN A 8 -4.96 -2.13 69.42
CA GLN A 8 -3.90 -2.69 68.56
C GLN A 8 -4.39 -2.75 67.11
N ILE A 9 -3.59 -2.22 66.17
CA ILE A 9 -3.78 -2.35 64.72
C ILE A 9 -2.78 -3.39 64.21
N ALA A 10 -3.28 -4.45 63.59
CA ALA A 10 -2.50 -5.45 62.86
C ALA A 10 -2.33 -5.01 61.40
N MET A 11 -1.09 -4.97 60.90
CA MET A 11 -0.80 -4.79 59.47
C MET A 11 -0.61 -6.15 58.81
N LEU A 12 -1.46 -6.47 57.83
CA LEU A 12 -1.21 -7.53 56.85
C LEU A 12 -0.29 -6.99 55.74
N PHE A 13 0.82 -7.68 55.47
CA PHE A 13 1.56 -7.53 54.22
C PHE A 13 1.22 -8.70 53.29
N GLY A 14 0.44 -8.42 52.25
CA GLY A 14 0.19 -9.33 51.14
C GLY A 14 1.35 -9.30 50.15
N GLY A 15 1.88 -10.48 49.79
CA GLY A 15 2.90 -10.64 48.77
C GLY A 15 2.33 -10.41 47.37
N VAL A 16 2.88 -9.42 46.66
CA VAL A 16 2.63 -9.21 45.23
C VAL A 16 3.72 -9.94 44.46
N PHE A 17 3.37 -11.05 43.81
CA PHE A 17 4.23 -11.64 42.78
C PHE A 17 4.29 -10.68 41.59
N GLY A 18 5.37 -9.90 41.51
CA GLY A 18 5.68 -9.07 40.36
C GLY A 18 5.91 -9.94 39.13
N ARG A 19 4.94 -9.95 38.21
CA ARG A 19 5.10 -10.47 36.86
C ARG A 19 6.21 -9.65 36.19
N VAL A 20 7.36 -10.27 35.91
CA VAL A 20 8.38 -9.68 35.04
C VAL A 20 7.74 -9.52 33.67
N ILE A 21 7.30 -8.30 33.35
CA ILE A 21 6.97 -7.92 31.99
C ILE A 21 8.32 -7.77 31.30
N PRO A 22 8.68 -8.59 30.29
CA PRO A 22 9.88 -8.32 29.52
C PRO A 22 9.74 -6.89 28.97
N ARG A 23 10.75 -6.06 29.24
CA ARG A 23 10.91 -4.76 28.58
C ARG A 23 10.80 -5.04 27.08
N GLY A 24 9.74 -4.54 26.45
CA GLY A 24 9.64 -4.54 25.00
C GLY A 24 10.95 -3.94 24.47
N VAL A 25 11.63 -4.70 23.61
CA VAL A 25 12.71 -4.14 22.80
C VAL A 25 12.04 -3.03 22.00
N GLY A 26 12.38 -1.77 22.28
CA GLY A 26 11.93 -0.67 21.46
C GLY A 26 12.30 -0.93 20.00
N PRO A 27 11.62 -0.31 19.03
CA PRO A 27 11.96 -0.51 17.62
C PRO A 27 13.46 -0.31 17.43
N SER A 28 14.11 -1.29 16.79
CA SER A 28 15.51 -1.15 16.38
C SER A 28 15.63 0.10 15.51
N PRO A 29 16.75 0.84 15.54
CA PRO A 29 17.02 1.86 14.53
C PRO A 29 16.92 1.31 13.09
N ASP A 30 16.98 -0.01 12.93
CA ASP A 30 16.89 -0.73 11.65
C ASP A 30 15.46 -1.20 11.30
N SER A 31 14.42 -0.72 12.00
CA SER A 31 13.04 -1.21 11.80
C SER A 31 12.01 -0.08 11.75
N ILE A 32 11.01 -0.26 10.88
CA ILE A 32 9.82 0.60 10.80
C ILE A 32 8.65 -0.20 11.40
N PRO A 33 8.03 0.26 12.50
CA PRO A 33 6.95 -0.48 13.15
C PRO A 33 5.64 -0.30 12.39
N GLU A 34 5.36 -1.17 11.41
CA GLU A 34 4.06 -1.24 10.73
C GLU A 34 3.44 -2.62 10.78
N SER A 35 2.12 -2.66 10.63
CA SER A 35 1.37 -3.92 10.53
C SER A 35 1.20 -4.33 9.07
N PHE A 36 2.32 -4.61 8.41
CA PHE A 36 2.33 -5.10 7.04
C PHE A 36 1.48 -6.38 6.90
N VAL A 37 0.41 -6.31 6.10
CA VAL A 37 -0.39 -7.47 5.74
C VAL A 37 -0.51 -7.57 4.23
N GLY A 38 -0.56 -8.78 3.71
CA GLY A 38 -0.81 -9.02 2.29
C GLY A 38 0.37 -8.68 1.36
N ASN A 39 0.04 -8.12 0.19
CA ASN A 39 0.99 -7.90 -0.89
C ASN A 39 1.64 -6.52 -0.79
N ILE A 40 2.80 -6.38 -1.43
CA ILE A 40 3.60 -5.16 -1.46
C ILE A 40 3.97 -4.86 -2.92
N ALA A 41 3.98 -3.58 -3.28
CA ALA A 41 4.59 -3.09 -4.51
C ALA A 41 5.63 -2.02 -4.18
N ALA A 42 6.66 -1.89 -5.02
CA ALA A 42 7.64 -0.82 -4.89
C ALA A 42 7.99 -0.26 -6.25
N ILE A 43 8.18 1.06 -6.29
CA ILE A 43 8.72 1.79 -7.44
C ILE A 43 9.92 2.58 -6.98
N GLN A 44 10.91 2.72 -7.86
CA GLN A 44 12.12 3.48 -7.62
C GLN A 44 12.29 4.51 -8.72
N ALA A 45 12.78 5.70 -8.35
CA ALA A 45 13.08 6.72 -9.32
C ALA A 45 14.26 6.26 -10.21
N THR A 46 14.10 6.30 -11.53
CA THR A 46 15.01 5.64 -12.47
C THR A 46 16.37 6.31 -12.59
N ASN A 47 16.45 7.62 -12.34
CA ASN A 47 17.66 8.43 -12.55
C ASN A 47 18.13 9.13 -11.26
N ASP A 48 17.60 8.71 -10.12
CA ASP A 48 17.93 9.31 -8.84
C ASP A 48 19.09 8.57 -8.15
N LEU A 49 20.23 9.24 -8.05
CA LEU A 49 21.38 8.75 -7.26
C LEU A 49 21.08 8.71 -5.76
N THR A 50 19.97 9.31 -5.30
CA THR A 50 19.52 9.23 -3.92
C THR A 50 18.73 7.97 -3.61
N GLY A 51 18.32 7.17 -4.60
CA GLY A 51 17.60 5.92 -4.34
C GLY A 51 16.19 6.10 -3.80
N ASP A 52 15.52 7.23 -4.11
CA ASP A 52 14.13 7.46 -3.72
C ASP A 52 13.25 6.30 -4.23
N THR A 53 12.65 5.60 -3.27
CA THR A 53 11.85 4.39 -3.45
C THR A 53 10.54 4.56 -2.69
N ARG A 54 9.42 4.35 -3.39
CA ARG A 54 8.07 4.35 -2.81
C ARG A 54 7.59 2.92 -2.68
N ILE A 55 7.27 2.52 -1.47
CA ILE A 55 6.83 1.16 -1.12
C ILE A 55 5.38 1.23 -0.68
N TYR A 56 4.50 0.59 -1.44
CA TYR A 56 3.08 0.49 -1.16
C TYR A 56 2.75 -0.86 -0.54
N PHE A 57 2.02 -0.85 0.57
CA PHE A 57 1.65 -2.06 1.29
C PHE A 57 0.25 -1.92 1.86
N GLN A 58 -0.42 -3.05 2.06
CA GLN A 58 -1.68 -3.06 2.79
C GLN A 58 -1.42 -3.09 4.30
N ASN A 59 -2.05 -2.20 5.05
CA ASN A 59 -2.01 -2.19 6.51
C ASN A 59 -3.10 -3.11 7.09
N ALA A 60 -3.00 -3.47 8.37
CA ALA A 60 -3.90 -4.42 9.03
C ALA A 60 -5.39 -3.97 9.06
N ASP A 61 -5.66 -2.68 8.86
CA ASP A 61 -7.01 -2.14 8.69
C ASP A 61 -7.56 -2.26 7.26
N ASN A 62 -6.77 -2.84 6.35
CA ASN A 62 -6.95 -2.99 4.90
C ASN A 62 -6.64 -1.75 4.04
N SER A 63 -6.29 -0.61 4.62
CA SER A 63 -5.85 0.54 3.84
C SER A 63 -4.55 0.25 3.07
N ILE A 64 -4.27 1.03 2.02
CA ILE A 64 -2.94 1.01 1.37
C ILE A 64 -2.18 2.26 1.77
N GLU A 65 -0.99 2.03 2.31
CA GLU A 65 -0.07 3.06 2.77
C GLU A 65 1.23 3.04 1.96
N GLU A 66 1.91 4.19 1.93
CA GLU A 66 3.25 4.36 1.36
C GLU A 66 4.27 4.51 2.48
N ILE A 67 5.42 3.89 2.28
CA ILE A 67 6.69 4.24 2.91
C ILE A 67 7.63 4.79 1.85
N GLY A 68 8.17 5.97 2.11
CA GLY A 68 9.22 6.59 1.31
C GLY A 68 10.60 6.33 1.90
N VAL A 69 11.47 5.66 1.15
CA VAL A 69 12.87 5.39 1.53
C VAL A 69 13.82 6.03 0.53
N THR A 70 14.88 6.66 1.02
CA THR A 70 15.99 7.19 0.22
C THR A 70 17.31 6.61 0.76
N GLY A 71 18.42 6.96 0.13
CA GLY A 71 19.77 6.51 0.45
C GLY A 71 20.30 5.43 -0.50
N PRO A 72 21.62 5.19 -0.47
CA PRO A 72 22.24 4.13 -1.25
C PRO A 72 21.76 2.74 -0.77
N PHE A 73 21.88 1.71 -1.60
CA PHE A 73 21.54 0.32 -1.24
C PHE A 73 22.35 -0.26 -0.06
N THR A 74 23.33 0.48 0.47
CA THR A 74 24.08 0.14 1.68
C THR A 74 23.53 0.78 2.95
N SER A 75 22.63 1.76 2.83
CA SER A 75 21.96 2.42 3.95
C SER A 75 20.67 3.11 3.48
N GLY A 76 19.51 2.61 3.92
CA GLY A 76 18.22 3.25 3.69
C GLY A 76 17.88 4.28 4.77
N ARG A 77 17.13 5.31 4.40
CA ARG A 77 16.58 6.32 5.31
C ARG A 77 15.11 6.54 4.99
N LEU A 78 14.26 6.29 5.99
CA LEU A 78 12.86 6.71 5.95
C LEU A 78 12.78 8.23 5.86
N PHE A 79 12.01 8.75 4.90
CA PHE A 79 11.74 10.19 4.80
C PHE A 79 10.25 10.53 4.84
N GLY A 80 9.35 9.55 4.64
CA GLY A 80 7.92 9.80 4.66
C GLY A 80 7.10 8.52 4.82
N GLN A 81 5.89 8.70 5.35
CA GLN A 81 4.84 7.67 5.42
C GLN A 81 3.50 8.36 5.21
N GLY A 82 2.55 7.66 4.58
CA GLY A 82 1.24 8.23 4.31
C GLY A 82 0.19 7.21 3.92
N LEU A 83 -1.06 7.49 4.30
CA LEU A 83 -2.24 6.80 3.81
C LEU A 83 -2.57 7.29 2.39
N HIS A 84 -2.76 6.36 1.45
CA HIS A 84 -3.12 6.70 0.06
C HIS A 84 -4.47 6.14 -0.37
N VAL A 85 -4.80 4.91 0.02
CA VAL A 85 -6.10 4.30 -0.31
C VAL A 85 -6.86 3.97 0.97
N PRO A 86 -8.07 4.52 1.18
CA PRO A 86 -8.91 4.21 2.32
C PRO A 86 -9.27 2.73 2.42
N ALA A 87 -9.42 2.22 3.65
CA ALA A 87 -9.69 0.81 3.93
C ALA A 87 -11.00 0.27 3.31
N ASP A 88 -12.02 1.11 3.14
CA ASP A 88 -13.32 0.72 2.57
C ASP A 88 -13.29 0.53 1.05
N GLU A 89 -12.23 1.01 0.39
CA GLU A 89 -12.03 0.85 -1.05
C GLU A 89 -11.19 -0.39 -1.40
N VAL A 90 -10.57 -1.04 -0.41
CA VAL A 90 -9.55 -2.08 -0.62
C VAL A 90 -10.04 -3.45 -0.13
N GLN A 91 -9.88 -4.48 -0.95
CA GLN A 91 -10.15 -5.85 -0.54
C GLN A 91 -9.15 -6.31 0.53
N GLY A 92 -9.59 -7.05 1.54
CA GLY A 92 -8.64 -7.68 2.47
C GLY A 92 -7.71 -8.65 1.76
N ASN A 93 -6.40 -8.56 2.04
CA ASN A 93 -5.33 -9.27 1.34
C ASN A 93 -5.31 -8.98 -0.18
N THR A 94 -5.50 -7.70 -0.54
CA THR A 94 -5.56 -7.27 -1.95
C THR A 94 -4.21 -7.50 -2.65
N LEU A 95 -4.27 -7.64 -3.97
CA LEU A 95 -3.08 -7.55 -4.81
C LEU A 95 -2.71 -6.07 -4.97
N ILE A 96 -1.42 -5.75 -5.01
CA ILE A 96 -0.93 -4.38 -5.23
C ILE A 96 0.08 -4.41 -6.37
N ALA A 97 -0.06 -3.49 -7.31
CA ALA A 97 0.97 -3.18 -8.30
C ALA A 97 1.11 -1.67 -8.40
N ALA A 98 2.33 -1.20 -8.61
CA ALA A 98 2.60 0.22 -8.75
C ALA A 98 3.55 0.45 -9.92
N VAL A 99 3.37 1.57 -10.61
CA VAL A 99 4.26 2.01 -11.69
C VAL A 99 4.30 3.53 -11.75
N THR A 100 5.39 4.08 -12.26
CA THR A 100 5.52 5.51 -12.52
C THR A 100 5.63 5.77 -14.01
N ILE A 101 4.93 6.80 -14.50
CA ILE A 101 5.15 7.37 -15.82
C ILE A 101 6.06 8.58 -15.59
N ASP A 102 7.22 8.57 -16.26
CA ASP A 102 8.33 9.48 -16.00
C ASP A 102 8.98 9.28 -14.61
N GLY A 103 9.72 8.17 -14.53
CA GLY A 103 10.35 7.69 -13.32
C GLY A 103 11.50 8.54 -12.79
N GLU A 104 11.92 9.64 -13.43
CA GLU A 104 13.01 10.45 -12.88
C GLU A 104 12.61 11.16 -11.58
N HIS A 105 11.33 11.55 -11.46
CA HIS A 105 10.84 12.39 -10.35
C HIS A 105 9.48 11.99 -9.80
N PHE A 106 9.01 10.78 -10.12
CA PHE A 106 7.65 10.34 -9.79
C PHE A 106 6.59 11.37 -10.21
N GLN A 107 6.72 11.92 -11.43
CA GLN A 107 5.80 12.95 -11.90
C GLN A 107 4.36 12.44 -11.91
N GLU A 108 4.22 11.16 -12.26
CA GLU A 108 2.97 10.43 -12.22
C GLU A 108 3.20 9.01 -11.66
N ILE A 109 2.35 8.58 -10.73
CA ILE A 109 2.37 7.23 -10.14
C ILE A 109 0.97 6.64 -10.28
N HIS A 110 0.91 5.38 -10.69
CA HIS A 110 -0.32 4.59 -10.74
C HIS A 110 -0.21 3.45 -9.76
N LEU A 111 -1.16 3.38 -8.83
CA LEU A 111 -1.28 2.36 -7.82
C LEU A 111 -2.53 1.53 -8.10
N PHE A 112 -2.33 0.30 -8.52
CA PHE A 112 -3.39 -0.66 -8.86
C PHE A 112 -3.62 -1.64 -7.72
N PHE A 113 -4.88 -1.94 -7.48
CA PHE A 113 -5.30 -2.90 -6.46
C PHE A 113 -6.66 -3.52 -6.81
N VAL A 114 -7.09 -4.49 -6.01
CA VAL A 114 -8.43 -5.08 -6.10
C VAL A 114 -9.31 -4.54 -4.98
N SER A 115 -10.47 -4.00 -5.35
CA SER A 115 -11.48 -3.50 -4.41
C SER A 115 -12.34 -4.63 -3.82
N PRO A 116 -13.12 -4.41 -2.74
CA PRO A 116 -13.98 -5.43 -2.14
C PRO A 116 -14.98 -6.08 -3.10
N ALA A 117 -15.36 -5.37 -4.18
CA ALA A 117 -16.22 -5.88 -5.24
C ALA A 117 -15.49 -6.80 -6.24
N ASN A 118 -14.21 -7.13 -6.01
CA ASN A 118 -13.31 -7.80 -6.96
C ASN A 118 -13.17 -7.04 -8.28
N ILE A 119 -13.15 -5.71 -8.22
CA ILE A 119 -12.90 -4.84 -9.38
C ILE A 119 -11.46 -4.36 -9.34
N LEU A 120 -10.79 -4.38 -10.49
CA LEU A 120 -9.49 -3.74 -10.68
C LEU A 120 -9.66 -2.23 -10.51
N SER A 121 -8.96 -1.68 -9.54
CA SER A 121 -9.08 -0.30 -9.11
C SER A 121 -7.72 0.38 -9.11
N GLU A 122 -7.74 1.71 -9.20
CA GLU A 122 -6.55 2.54 -9.32
C GLU A 122 -6.68 3.82 -8.52
N TYR A 123 -5.55 4.22 -7.94
CA TYR A 123 -5.28 5.58 -7.48
C TYR A 123 -4.11 6.12 -8.29
N ILE A 124 -4.23 7.38 -8.71
CA ILE A 124 -3.21 8.09 -9.49
C ILE A 124 -2.68 9.22 -8.63
N PHE A 125 -1.36 9.37 -8.60
CA PHE A 125 -0.70 10.58 -8.15
C PHE A 125 -0.17 11.32 -9.35
N ASP A 126 -0.38 12.62 -9.40
CA ASP A 126 0.39 13.50 -10.26
C ASP A 126 0.83 14.75 -9.48
N THR A 127 1.94 15.36 -9.90
CA THR A 127 2.50 16.52 -9.19
C THR A 127 1.61 17.77 -9.20
N ALA A 128 0.61 17.84 -10.08
CA ALA A 128 -0.28 18.99 -10.20
C ALA A 128 -1.50 18.88 -9.28
N THR A 129 -2.04 17.68 -9.10
CA THR A 129 -3.30 17.43 -8.39
C THR A 129 -3.14 16.61 -7.11
N GLY A 130 -2.01 15.93 -6.94
CA GLY A 130 -1.77 14.99 -5.86
C GLY A 130 -2.46 13.64 -6.11
N TRP A 131 -2.77 12.93 -5.02
CA TRP A 131 -3.45 11.64 -5.10
C TRP A 131 -4.94 11.81 -5.38
N ARG A 132 -5.45 11.01 -6.32
CA ARG A 132 -6.85 10.94 -6.73
C ARG A 132 -7.23 9.50 -7.06
N GLY A 133 -8.47 9.13 -6.77
CA GLY A 133 -8.95 7.76 -6.90
C GLY A 133 -10.42 7.63 -6.54
N GLY A 134 -10.87 6.41 -6.33
CA GLY A 134 -12.26 6.13 -5.95
C GLY A 134 -13.28 6.53 -7.02
N THR A 135 -14.50 6.84 -6.59
CA THR A 135 -15.64 7.09 -7.49
C THR A 135 -15.57 8.44 -8.22
N SER A 136 -14.73 9.37 -7.77
CA SER A 136 -14.55 10.69 -8.40
C SER A 136 -13.49 10.69 -9.49
N CYS A 137 -12.65 9.65 -9.58
CA CYS A 137 -11.61 9.54 -10.58
C CYS A 137 -12.16 8.99 -11.90
N THR A 138 -12.53 9.90 -12.82
CA THR A 138 -13.16 9.54 -14.09
C THR A 138 -12.22 8.93 -15.13
N ASP A 139 -10.92 9.08 -14.93
CA ASP A 139 -9.84 8.59 -15.79
C ASP A 139 -9.07 7.40 -15.19
N CYS A 140 -9.39 7.00 -13.95
CA CYS A 140 -8.85 5.78 -13.35
C CYS A 140 -9.48 4.52 -13.98
N ILE A 141 -8.73 3.42 -14.07
CA ILE A 141 -9.19 2.12 -14.60
C ILE A 141 -10.44 1.58 -13.87
N THR A 142 -10.67 2.04 -12.63
CA THR A 142 -11.82 1.71 -11.79
C THR A 142 -13.15 1.89 -12.55
N VAL A 143 -13.26 2.91 -13.41
CA VAL A 143 -14.51 3.21 -14.14
C VAL A 143 -14.88 2.13 -15.15
N ASN A 144 -13.90 1.35 -15.61
CA ASN A 144 -14.11 0.27 -16.57
C ASN A 144 -14.69 -0.99 -15.93
N ALA A 145 -14.72 -1.06 -14.59
CA ALA A 145 -15.29 -2.16 -13.83
C ALA A 145 -14.76 -3.55 -14.25
N TYR A 146 -13.46 -3.65 -14.53
CA TYR A 146 -12.84 -4.94 -14.88
C TYR A 146 -12.88 -5.89 -13.69
N ALA A 147 -13.68 -6.95 -13.80
CA ALA A 147 -13.81 -7.96 -12.78
C ALA A 147 -12.57 -8.87 -12.74
N VAL A 148 -11.94 -8.94 -11.57
CA VAL A 148 -10.79 -9.79 -11.26
C VAL A 148 -11.28 -11.11 -10.68
N GLN A 149 -10.65 -12.22 -11.09
CA GLN A 149 -10.93 -13.54 -10.56
C GLN A 149 -10.61 -13.59 -9.05
N PRO A 150 -11.61 -13.85 -8.18
CA PRO A 150 -11.38 -13.94 -6.74
C PRO A 150 -10.34 -15.01 -6.38
N GLY A 151 -9.46 -14.71 -5.43
CA GLY A 151 -8.43 -15.63 -4.95
C GLY A 151 -7.19 -15.77 -5.85
N ASN A 152 -7.14 -15.07 -6.99
CA ASN A 152 -5.95 -15.01 -7.83
C ASN A 152 -4.77 -14.33 -7.10
N ARG A 153 -3.56 -14.50 -7.64
CA ARG A 153 -2.29 -13.94 -7.12
C ARG A 153 -1.49 -13.17 -8.16
N VAL A 154 -2.10 -12.84 -9.30
CA VAL A 154 -1.44 -12.17 -10.43
C VAL A 154 -2.01 -10.77 -10.60
N LEU A 155 -1.18 -9.77 -10.33
CA LEU A 155 -1.37 -8.38 -10.70
C LEU A 155 0.02 -7.81 -11.04
N TYR A 156 0.16 -7.13 -12.17
CA TYR A 156 1.36 -6.36 -12.49
C TYR A 156 0.96 -5.05 -13.18
N ALA A 157 1.87 -4.08 -13.12
CA ALA A 157 1.74 -2.84 -13.87
C ALA A 157 3.06 -2.54 -14.58
N MET A 158 2.96 -2.02 -15.80
CA MET A 158 4.08 -1.52 -16.60
C MET A 158 3.70 -0.15 -17.16
N GLY A 159 4.68 0.73 -17.25
CA GLY A 159 4.52 2.10 -17.70
C GLY A 159 5.68 2.47 -18.62
N ASN A 160 5.40 3.29 -19.61
CA ASN A 160 6.40 3.80 -20.53
C ASN A 160 6.15 5.27 -20.81
N SER A 161 7.14 6.12 -20.54
CA SER A 161 7.12 7.55 -20.87
C SER A 161 7.67 7.87 -22.27
N ALA A 162 8.07 6.86 -23.06
CA ALA A 162 8.66 7.08 -24.38
C ALA A 162 7.66 7.68 -25.38
N SER A 163 8.07 8.78 -26.01
CA SER A 163 7.36 9.38 -27.13
C SER A 163 7.19 8.37 -28.27
N GLY A 164 5.95 8.21 -28.75
CA GLY A 164 5.61 7.28 -29.84
C GLY A 164 5.15 5.87 -29.41
N SER A 165 5.08 5.57 -28.11
CA SER A 165 4.39 4.36 -27.66
C SER A 165 2.88 4.48 -27.86
N PRO A 166 2.19 3.50 -28.48
CA PRO A 166 0.75 3.53 -28.63
C PRO A 166 0.01 3.30 -27.31
N ALA A 167 0.68 2.76 -26.26
CA ALA A 167 0.14 2.61 -24.92
C ALA A 167 1.15 3.09 -23.87
N VAL A 168 0.67 3.84 -22.88
CA VAL A 168 1.49 4.46 -21.83
C VAL A 168 1.50 3.61 -20.57
N LEU A 169 0.40 2.89 -20.29
CA LEU A 169 0.30 1.93 -19.19
C LEU A 169 -0.23 0.59 -19.67
N ARG A 170 0.16 -0.45 -18.94
CA ARG A 170 -0.38 -1.81 -19.04
C ARG A 170 -0.56 -2.40 -17.66
N VAL A 171 -1.69 -3.07 -17.44
CA VAL A 171 -2.00 -3.74 -16.17
C VAL A 171 -2.46 -5.15 -16.48
N GLY A 172 -1.70 -6.13 -16.02
CA GLY A 172 -2.04 -7.54 -16.18
C GLY A 172 -2.73 -8.09 -14.95
N PHE A 173 -3.80 -8.86 -15.15
CA PHE A 173 -4.60 -9.49 -14.11
C PHE A 173 -5.25 -10.77 -14.62
N VAL A 174 -5.84 -11.58 -13.74
CA VAL A 174 -6.69 -12.70 -14.19
C VAL A 174 -8.13 -12.23 -14.15
N SER A 175 -8.77 -12.12 -15.32
CA SER A 175 -10.18 -11.72 -15.41
C SER A 175 -11.12 -12.80 -14.88
N ALA A 176 -12.20 -12.40 -14.21
CA ALA A 176 -13.27 -13.32 -13.80
C ALA A 176 -13.99 -13.97 -15.00
N GLY A 177 -13.98 -13.32 -16.17
CA GLY A 177 -14.58 -13.87 -17.40
C GLY A 177 -13.70 -14.91 -18.11
N ALA A 178 -12.41 -14.97 -17.77
CA ALA A 178 -11.45 -15.90 -18.37
C ALA A 178 -10.51 -16.46 -17.28
N PRO A 179 -11.07 -17.20 -16.30
CA PRO A 179 -10.28 -17.75 -15.20
C PRO A 179 -9.18 -18.66 -15.78
N THR A 180 -7.98 -18.60 -15.20
CA THR A 180 -6.74 -19.31 -15.65
C THR A 180 -5.97 -18.67 -16.81
N THR A 181 -6.44 -17.56 -17.37
CA THR A 181 -5.67 -16.80 -18.38
C THR A 181 -5.22 -15.45 -17.84
N LEU A 182 -4.06 -14.99 -18.33
CA LEU A 182 -3.66 -13.61 -18.14
C LEU A 182 -4.48 -12.73 -19.08
N SER A 183 -5.08 -11.67 -18.53
CA SER A 183 -5.70 -10.57 -19.24
C SER A 183 -4.85 -9.32 -19.03
N GLU A 184 -4.79 -8.43 -20.02
CA GLU A 184 -4.12 -7.14 -19.89
C GLU A 184 -5.08 -6.03 -20.26
N ALA A 185 -5.09 -4.96 -19.48
CA ALA A 185 -5.68 -3.69 -19.87
C ALA A 185 -4.55 -2.71 -20.25
N ASP A 186 -4.71 -1.99 -21.34
CA ASP A 186 -3.79 -0.93 -21.76
C ASP A 186 -4.47 0.44 -21.73
N TYR A 187 -3.69 1.45 -21.39
CA TYR A 187 -4.10 2.85 -21.44
C TYR A 187 -3.32 3.58 -22.52
N ASP A 188 -4.03 4.36 -23.32
CA ASP A 188 -3.44 5.38 -24.17
C ASP A 188 -4.20 6.70 -24.08
N LEU A 189 -3.51 7.79 -24.43
CA LEU A 189 -4.05 9.15 -24.32
C LEU A 189 -5.23 9.44 -25.26
N VAL A 190 -5.47 8.60 -26.26
CA VAL A 190 -6.50 8.81 -27.28
C VAL A 190 -7.78 8.05 -26.94
N ASN A 191 -7.66 6.83 -26.44
CA ASN A 191 -8.76 5.88 -26.26
C ASN A 191 -9.05 5.57 -24.79
N GLY A 192 -8.16 5.98 -23.88
CA GLY A 192 -8.24 5.61 -22.47
C GLY A 192 -8.00 4.12 -22.25
N TRP A 193 -8.53 3.60 -21.14
CA TRP A 193 -8.42 2.20 -20.75
C TRP A 193 -9.26 1.28 -21.63
N ARG A 194 -8.65 0.20 -22.12
CA ARG A 194 -9.33 -0.90 -22.82
C ARG A 194 -8.67 -2.24 -22.47
N LEU A 195 -9.33 -3.34 -22.82
CA LEU A 195 -8.68 -4.67 -22.80
C LEU A 195 -7.78 -4.81 -24.03
N ALA A 196 -6.54 -5.21 -23.80
CA ALA A 196 -5.54 -5.47 -24.83
C ALA A 196 -5.57 -6.94 -25.27
N GLN A 197 -5.21 -7.19 -26.54
CA GLN A 197 -4.92 -8.54 -27.01
C GLN A 197 -3.48 -8.91 -26.66
N LEU A 198 -3.32 -10.00 -25.90
CA LEU A 198 -2.04 -10.66 -25.67
C LEU A 198 -1.85 -11.70 -26.78
N ASN A 199 -0.94 -11.42 -27.72
CA ASN A 199 -0.63 -12.29 -28.86
C ASN A 199 0.76 -12.92 -28.72
#